data_AF-A0A1H1L374-F1
#
_entry.id   AF-A0A1H1L374-F1
#
_cell.length_a   1.000
_cell.length_b   1.000
_cell.length_c   1.000
_cell.angle_alpha   90.00
_cell.angle_beta   90.00
_cell.angle_gamma   90.00
#
_symmetry.space_group_name_H-M   'P 1'
#
loop_
_entity.id
_entity.type
_entity.pdbx_description
1 polymer ?
#
loop_
_entity_poly.entity_id
_entity_poly.type
_entity_poly.pdbx_seq_one_letter_code
_entity_poly.pdbx_strand_id
1 'polypeptide(L)'
;MKRQPISTGSEWTFDLIREYDREIGRIAHDIYGLDTYPNQIEVITAEQMMDAYASVGMPLGYHHWSYGKHFLHTEKNYKRGQMGLAYEIVINSDPCIAYLMEENTMTMQALVIAHACYGHNSFFKGNYLFRTWTDASAIIDYLVFAKQYIMRCEERHGIDAVEDLLDSCHALMNYGVDRYKRPYPISAAEERRRQQEREEHMQRQVNDLWRTIPVMHPHEDKHHEQTRYPAEPQENLLYFIEKNAPLLESWQREVVRIVRKIAQYFYPQRQTQVMNEGWATFWHYTLLNHLYDEGKVT
;
A
#
# COMPACT_ATOMS: atom_id res chain seq x y z
N MET A 1 -40.85 18.61 -12.82
CA MET A 1 -39.83 19.41 -12.11
C MET A 1 -38.83 19.97 -13.12
N LYS A 2 -38.39 21.22 -12.98
CA LYS A 2 -37.27 21.75 -13.78
C LYS A 2 -36.00 21.02 -13.33
N ARG A 3 -35.33 20.29 -14.22
CA ARG A 3 -34.00 19.73 -13.95
C ARG A 3 -33.03 20.89 -13.73
N GLN A 4 -32.27 20.86 -12.63
CA GLN A 4 -31.22 21.83 -12.32
C GLN A 4 -29.93 21.04 -12.12
N PRO A 5 -29.19 20.76 -13.21
CA PRO A 5 -27.94 20.03 -13.12
C PRO A 5 -26.89 20.83 -12.35
N ILE A 6 -26.03 20.12 -11.63
CA ILE A 6 -24.91 20.68 -10.87
C ILE A 6 -23.91 21.37 -11.82
N SER A 7 -23.63 20.74 -12.96
CA SER A 7 -22.75 21.27 -14.01
C SER A 7 -23.43 21.21 -15.38
N THR A 8 -23.19 22.22 -16.22
CA THR A 8 -23.71 22.32 -17.59
C THR A 8 -22.63 22.25 -18.66
N GLY A 9 -21.35 22.24 -18.28
CA GLY A 9 -20.18 22.18 -19.16
C GLY A 9 -19.22 21.04 -18.82
N SER A 10 -18.20 20.86 -19.66
CA SER A 10 -17.14 19.85 -19.49
C SER A 10 -16.05 20.26 -18.49
N GLU A 11 -15.90 21.55 -18.23
CA GLU A 11 -14.85 22.08 -17.36
C GLU A 11 -15.20 21.82 -15.89
N TRP A 12 -14.20 21.38 -15.13
CA TRP A 12 -14.32 21.19 -13.68
C TRP A 12 -13.74 22.39 -12.92
N THR A 13 -14.22 22.59 -11.70
CA THR A 13 -13.65 23.53 -10.73
C THR A 13 -13.62 22.86 -9.37
N PHE A 14 -12.77 23.35 -8.44
CA PHE A 14 -12.75 22.81 -7.08
C PHE A 14 -14.10 22.94 -6.37
N ASP A 15 -14.87 23.98 -6.68
CA ASP A 15 -16.21 24.16 -6.10
C ASP A 15 -17.20 23.14 -6.67
N LEU A 16 -17.14 22.83 -7.97
CA LEU A 16 -17.94 21.77 -8.57
C LEU A 16 -17.57 20.39 -8.02
N ILE A 17 -16.28 20.08 -7.88
CA ILE A 17 -15.81 18.83 -7.28
C ILE A 17 -16.37 18.67 -5.85
N ARG A 18 -16.28 19.72 -5.03
CA ARG A 18 -16.85 19.73 -3.67
C ARG A 18 -18.36 19.57 -3.67
N GLU A 19 -19.05 20.17 -4.64
CA GLU A 19 -20.51 20.03 -4.77
C GLU A 19 -20.91 18.59 -5.14
N TYR A 20 -20.22 17.98 -6.11
CA TYR A 20 -20.42 16.58 -6.48
C TYR A 20 -20.12 15.63 -5.32
N ASP A 21 -18.99 15.81 -4.63
CA ASP A 21 -18.66 15.01 -3.44
C ASP A 21 -19.76 15.11 -2.38
N ARG A 22 -20.28 16.31 -2.11
CA ARG A 22 -21.39 16.49 -1.15
C ARG A 22 -22.68 15.80 -1.58
N GLU A 23 -23.11 15.97 -2.82
CA GLU A 23 -24.38 15.39 -3.30
C GLU A 23 -24.29 13.85 -3.43
N ILE A 24 -23.15 13.34 -3.91
CA ILE A 24 -22.89 11.89 -3.95
C ILE A 24 -22.83 11.33 -2.53
N GLY A 25 -22.13 12.00 -1.61
CA GLY A 25 -22.02 11.60 -0.21
C GLY A 25 -23.35 11.55 0.51
N ARG A 26 -24.21 12.55 0.30
CA ARG A 26 -25.60 12.55 0.79
C ARG A 26 -26.34 11.29 0.36
N ILE A 27 -26.28 10.93 -0.92
CA ILE A 27 -26.97 9.74 -1.43
C ILE A 27 -26.33 8.46 -0.89
N ALA A 28 -25.00 8.38 -0.91
CA ALA A 28 -24.25 7.22 -0.46
C ALA A 28 -24.51 6.90 1.02
N HIS A 29 -24.43 7.91 1.89
CA HIS A 29 -24.56 7.76 3.34
C HIS A 29 -26.01 7.76 3.80
N ASP A 30 -26.82 8.74 3.39
CA ASP A 30 -28.16 8.94 3.97
C ASP A 30 -29.20 7.98 3.38
N ILE A 31 -29.05 7.61 2.10
CA ILE A 31 -30.03 6.76 1.40
C ILE A 31 -29.57 5.31 1.38
N TYR A 32 -28.34 5.05 0.95
CA TYR A 32 -27.84 3.69 0.78
C TYR A 32 -27.07 3.13 1.98
N GLY A 33 -26.71 3.97 2.97
CA GLY A 33 -26.02 3.52 4.18
C GLY A 33 -24.60 3.00 3.94
N LEU A 34 -23.91 3.50 2.91
CA LEU A 34 -22.50 3.16 2.65
C LEU A 34 -21.62 3.61 3.80
N ASP A 35 -20.81 2.68 4.33
CA ASP A 35 -19.81 3.01 5.35
C ASP A 35 -18.46 3.29 4.68
N THR A 36 -17.97 4.52 4.77
CA THR A 36 -16.71 4.97 4.15
C THR A 36 -15.80 5.66 5.16
N TYR A 37 -14.49 5.70 4.91
CA TYR A 37 -13.59 6.63 5.57
C TYR A 37 -13.85 8.05 5.07
N PRO A 38 -13.46 9.11 5.81
CA PRO A 38 -13.50 10.47 5.30
C PRO A 38 -12.70 10.60 4.00
N ASN A 39 -13.23 11.31 3.02
CA ASN A 39 -12.57 11.49 1.71
C ASN A 39 -11.55 12.63 1.75
N GLN A 40 -10.38 12.41 1.18
CA GLN A 40 -9.40 13.44 0.84
C GLN A 40 -9.17 13.40 -0.68
N ILE A 41 -9.77 14.35 -1.39
CA ILE A 41 -9.70 14.45 -2.86
C ILE A 41 -8.52 15.34 -3.24
N GLU A 42 -7.60 14.81 -4.04
CA GLU A 42 -6.46 15.55 -4.58
C GLU A 42 -6.48 15.48 -6.10
N VAL A 43 -6.42 16.64 -6.77
CA VAL A 43 -6.32 16.68 -8.23
C VAL A 43 -4.84 16.72 -8.61
N ILE A 44 -4.41 15.80 -9.47
CA ILE A 44 -3.01 15.62 -9.86
C ILE A 44 -2.82 15.65 -11.38
N THR A 45 -1.63 16.02 -11.81
CA THR A 45 -1.23 16.02 -13.22
C THR A 45 -1.02 14.59 -13.73
N ALA A 46 -1.04 14.39 -15.05
CA ALA A 46 -0.68 13.10 -15.66
C ALA A 46 0.72 12.60 -15.23
N GLU A 47 1.70 13.48 -15.04
CA GLU A 47 3.05 13.11 -14.59
C GLU A 47 3.04 12.59 -13.15
N GLN A 48 2.36 13.30 -12.25
CA GLN A 48 2.17 12.87 -10.86
C GLN A 48 1.42 11.55 -10.78
N MET A 49 0.46 11.33 -11.67
CA MET A 49 -0.26 10.06 -11.74
C MET A 49 0.65 8.91 -12.17
N MET A 50 1.51 9.11 -13.16
CA MET A 50 2.48 8.09 -13.57
C MET A 50 3.46 7.75 -12.44
N ASP A 51 3.92 8.75 -11.69
CA ASP A 51 4.80 8.56 -10.53
C ASP A 51 4.09 7.80 -9.39
N ALA A 52 2.85 8.18 -9.09
CA ALA A 52 2.01 7.45 -8.15
C ALA A 52 1.77 6.00 -8.61
N TYR A 53 1.53 5.74 -9.89
CA TYR A 53 1.33 4.38 -10.41
C TYR A 53 2.60 3.52 -10.32
N ALA A 54 3.75 4.11 -10.65
CA ALA A 54 5.05 3.45 -10.57
C ALA A 54 5.42 3.06 -9.12
N SER A 55 4.98 3.85 -8.14
CA SER A 55 5.16 3.63 -6.71
C SER A 55 4.02 2.84 -6.04
N VAL A 56 3.17 2.16 -6.83
CA VAL A 56 2.02 1.35 -6.33
C VAL A 56 1.03 2.20 -5.52
N GLY A 57 0.79 3.43 -5.98
CA GLY A 57 -0.11 4.40 -5.37
C GLY A 57 0.45 5.08 -4.14
N MET A 58 1.76 5.00 -3.85
CA MET A 58 2.34 5.57 -2.62
C MET A 58 3.43 6.59 -2.92
N PRO A 59 3.08 7.90 -3.02
CA PRO A 59 4.06 8.97 -3.25
C PRO A 59 5.12 9.09 -2.13
N LEU A 60 4.86 8.48 -0.97
CA LEU A 60 5.74 8.49 0.20
C LEU A 60 6.63 7.23 0.33
N GLY A 61 6.67 6.36 -0.69
CA GLY A 61 7.55 5.19 -0.70
C GLY A 61 9.05 5.54 -0.70
N TYR A 62 9.89 4.57 -0.35
CA TYR A 62 11.33 4.66 -0.58
C TYR A 62 11.64 4.48 -2.06
N HIS A 63 12.81 4.97 -2.48
CA HIS A 63 13.24 4.88 -3.88
C HIS A 63 13.78 3.48 -4.18
N HIS A 64 13.45 2.98 -5.38
CA HIS A 64 13.97 1.72 -5.90
C HIS A 64 13.96 1.78 -7.42
N TRP A 65 15.03 1.30 -8.07
CA TRP A 65 15.20 1.44 -9.53
C TRP A 65 14.08 0.76 -10.32
N SER A 66 13.48 -0.32 -9.78
CA SER A 66 12.37 -1.00 -10.47
C SER A 66 11.16 -0.09 -10.65
N TYR A 67 10.88 0.82 -9.71
CA TYR A 67 9.82 1.81 -9.83
C TYR A 67 10.12 2.78 -10.99
N GLY A 68 11.36 3.25 -11.13
CA GLY A 68 11.78 4.06 -12.27
C GLY A 68 11.64 3.33 -13.61
N LYS A 69 11.96 2.03 -13.65
CA LYS A 69 11.74 1.20 -14.84
C LYS A 69 10.25 1.07 -15.18
N HIS A 70 9.39 0.90 -14.17
CA HIS A 70 7.94 0.87 -14.34
C HIS A 70 7.41 2.22 -14.84
N PHE A 71 7.88 3.33 -14.27
CA PHE A 71 7.55 4.69 -14.71
C PHE A 71 7.85 4.87 -16.20
N LEU A 72 9.09 4.60 -16.63
CA LEU A 72 9.50 4.74 -18.03
C LEU A 72 8.68 3.86 -18.97
N HIS A 73 8.28 2.66 -18.51
CA HIS A 73 7.41 1.79 -19.29
C HIS A 73 6.01 2.39 -19.47
N THR A 74 5.38 2.85 -18.38
CA THR A 74 4.06 3.49 -18.40
C THR A 74 4.07 4.77 -19.22
N GLU A 75 5.05 5.64 -19.01
CA GLU A 75 5.20 6.91 -19.72
C GLU A 75 5.36 6.69 -21.23
N LYS A 76 6.18 5.72 -21.64
CA LYS A 76 6.39 5.39 -23.05
C LYS A 76 5.12 4.85 -23.70
N ASN A 77 4.37 3.99 -23.01
CA ASN A 77 3.10 3.46 -23.53
C ASN A 77 2.05 4.56 -23.66
N TYR A 78 1.98 5.47 -22.68
CA TYR A 78 1.08 6.63 -22.70
C TYR A 78 1.41 7.59 -23.85
N LYS A 79 2.67 8.01 -23.99
CA LYS A 79 3.14 8.88 -25.09
C LYS A 79 2.88 8.29 -26.47
N ARG A 80 2.86 6.96 -26.59
CA ARG A 80 2.56 6.23 -27.84
C ARG A 80 1.07 6.03 -28.09
N GLY A 81 0.20 6.49 -27.19
CA GLY A 81 -1.25 6.28 -27.26
C GLY A 81 -1.65 4.79 -27.15
N GLN A 82 -0.76 3.92 -26.66
CA GLN A 82 -1.02 2.49 -26.55
C GLN A 82 -1.83 2.14 -25.28
N MET A 83 -1.84 3.05 -24.30
CA MET A 83 -2.54 2.88 -23.03
C MET A 83 -3.06 4.24 -22.57
N GLY A 84 -4.33 4.32 -22.16
CA GLY A 84 -4.84 5.47 -21.41
C GLY A 84 -4.27 5.46 -20.00
N LEU A 85 -4.23 6.63 -19.34
CA LEU A 85 -3.98 6.69 -17.91
C LEU A 85 -5.23 6.21 -17.15
N ALA A 86 -5.02 5.69 -15.95
CA ALA A 86 -6.12 5.47 -15.01
C ALA A 86 -6.80 6.82 -14.75
N TYR A 87 -8.11 6.87 -14.50
CA TYR A 87 -8.77 8.15 -14.24
C TYR A 87 -8.56 8.61 -12.79
N GLU A 88 -8.05 7.71 -11.97
CA GLU A 88 -8.03 7.72 -10.53
C GLU A 88 -6.88 6.89 -9.94
N ILE A 89 -6.44 7.25 -8.73
CA ILE A 89 -5.71 6.34 -7.84
C ILE A 89 -6.32 6.49 -6.44
N VAL A 90 -6.59 5.37 -5.77
CA VAL A 90 -7.13 5.38 -4.41
C VAL A 90 -6.17 4.71 -3.45
N ILE A 91 -5.80 5.43 -2.40
CA ILE A 91 -5.04 4.89 -1.27
C ILE A 91 -6.04 4.56 -0.17
N ASN A 92 -6.05 3.30 0.26
CA ASN A 92 -6.71 2.91 1.50
C ASN A 92 -5.96 3.56 2.67
N SER A 93 -6.50 4.65 3.20
CA SER A 93 -6.01 5.34 4.39
C SER A 93 -7.19 5.96 5.14
N ASP A 94 -6.96 6.46 6.35
CA ASP A 94 -7.96 7.22 7.11
C ASP A 94 -7.40 8.62 7.43
N PRO A 95 -7.74 9.67 6.65
CA PRO A 95 -8.75 9.71 5.56
C PRO A 95 -8.34 8.95 4.29
N CYS A 96 -9.31 8.50 3.50
CA CYS A 96 -9.09 7.81 2.22
C CYS A 96 -8.69 8.83 1.16
N ILE A 97 -7.51 8.66 0.58
CA ILE A 97 -6.97 9.60 -0.41
C ILE A 97 -7.39 9.13 -1.80
N ALA A 98 -8.09 9.99 -2.53
CA ALA A 98 -8.49 9.78 -3.91
C ALA A 98 -7.84 10.82 -4.81
N TYR A 99 -6.95 10.35 -5.69
CA TYR A 99 -6.31 11.16 -6.71
C TYR A 99 -7.16 11.19 -7.97
N LEU A 100 -7.49 12.38 -8.45
CA LEU A 100 -8.25 12.62 -9.67
C LEU A 100 -7.33 13.23 -10.72
N MET A 101 -7.40 12.78 -11.97
CA MET A 101 -6.65 13.43 -13.06
C MET A 101 -7.18 14.84 -13.35
N GLU A 102 -6.30 15.80 -13.58
CA GLU A 102 -6.69 17.15 -14.00
C GLU A 102 -7.28 17.19 -15.41
N GLU A 103 -6.91 16.25 -16.28
CA GLU A 103 -7.39 16.18 -17.67
C GLU A 103 -8.80 15.56 -17.79
N ASN A 104 -9.35 15.06 -16.68
CA ASN A 104 -10.71 14.53 -16.64
C ASN A 104 -11.74 15.65 -16.89
N THR A 105 -12.74 15.37 -17.73
CA THR A 105 -13.93 16.23 -17.83
C THR A 105 -14.74 16.20 -16.54
N MET A 106 -15.59 17.19 -16.30
CA MET A 106 -16.45 17.24 -15.11
C MET A 106 -17.32 15.97 -14.96
N THR A 107 -17.83 15.41 -16.07
CA THR A 107 -18.56 14.13 -16.04
C THR A 107 -17.66 12.98 -15.57
N MET A 108 -16.41 12.94 -16.04
CA MET A 108 -15.44 11.94 -15.60
C MET A 108 -15.05 12.15 -14.13
N GLN A 109 -14.86 13.39 -13.69
CA GLN A 109 -14.62 13.70 -12.27
C GLN A 109 -15.78 13.22 -11.40
N ALA A 110 -17.03 13.45 -11.79
CA ALA A 110 -18.20 12.95 -11.06
C ALA A 110 -18.23 11.42 -10.99
N LEU A 111 -17.91 10.74 -12.10
CA LEU A 111 -17.78 9.28 -12.14
C LEU A 111 -16.68 8.79 -11.20
N VAL A 112 -15.50 9.39 -11.25
CA VAL A 112 -14.35 9.05 -10.40
C VAL A 112 -14.67 9.31 -8.94
N ILE A 113 -15.32 10.41 -8.58
CA ILE A 113 -15.73 10.67 -7.19
C ILE A 113 -16.65 9.54 -6.71
N ALA A 114 -17.69 9.19 -7.46
CA ALA A 114 -18.58 8.09 -7.09
C ALA A 114 -17.86 6.73 -7.01
N HIS A 115 -16.92 6.47 -7.92
CA HIS A 115 -16.18 5.22 -8.02
C HIS A 115 -15.11 5.08 -6.92
N ALA A 116 -14.21 6.05 -6.82
CA ALA A 116 -13.08 6.06 -5.90
C ALA A 116 -13.50 6.39 -4.47
N CYS A 117 -14.17 7.53 -4.28
CA CYS A 117 -14.44 8.09 -2.95
C CYS A 117 -15.53 7.32 -2.20
N TYR A 118 -16.43 6.63 -2.91
CA TYR A 118 -17.55 5.90 -2.30
C TYR A 118 -17.51 4.40 -2.62
N GLY A 119 -17.24 4.03 -3.87
CA GLY A 119 -17.10 2.64 -4.28
C GLY A 119 -15.91 1.93 -3.62
N HIS A 120 -14.68 2.26 -4.02
CA HIS A 120 -13.46 1.65 -3.46
C HIS A 120 -13.34 1.89 -1.96
N ASN A 121 -13.63 3.10 -1.49
CA ASN A 121 -13.56 3.44 -0.07
C ASN A 121 -14.45 2.52 0.79
N SER A 122 -15.72 2.34 0.41
CA SER A 122 -16.62 1.43 1.14
C SER A 122 -16.17 -0.03 1.05
N PHE A 123 -15.59 -0.43 -0.07
CA PHE A 123 -15.00 -1.74 -0.23
C PHE A 123 -13.84 -1.96 0.75
N PHE A 124 -12.89 -1.03 0.80
CA PHE A 124 -11.74 -1.11 1.69
C PHE A 124 -12.16 -1.15 3.17
N LYS A 125 -13.13 -0.31 3.57
CA LYS A 125 -13.60 -0.27 4.95
C LYS A 125 -14.39 -1.52 5.35
N GLY A 126 -15.22 -2.05 4.46
CA GLY A 126 -16.10 -3.19 4.73
C GLY A 126 -15.45 -4.56 4.56
N ASN A 127 -14.45 -4.69 3.70
CA ASN A 127 -13.91 -5.99 3.30
C ASN A 127 -13.08 -6.66 4.41
N TYR A 128 -13.35 -7.94 4.65
CA TYR A 128 -12.68 -8.74 5.68
C TYR A 128 -11.15 -8.78 5.53
N LEU A 129 -10.62 -8.90 4.31
CA LEU A 129 -9.17 -8.98 4.09
C LEU A 129 -8.50 -7.64 4.41
N PHE A 130 -9.10 -6.52 4.03
CA PHE A 130 -8.59 -5.19 4.37
C PHE A 130 -8.62 -4.97 5.88
N ARG A 131 -9.74 -5.26 6.55
CA ARG A 131 -9.83 -5.16 8.01
C ARG A 131 -8.87 -6.08 8.77
N THR A 132 -8.44 -7.18 8.15
CA THR A 132 -7.53 -8.15 8.77
C THR A 132 -6.07 -7.78 8.59
N TRP A 133 -5.70 -7.27 7.41
CA TRP A 133 -4.30 -7.12 6.99
C TRP A 133 -3.83 -5.68 6.80
N THR A 134 -4.75 -4.72 6.75
CA THR A 134 -4.43 -3.30 6.59
C THR A 134 -4.76 -2.53 7.86
N ASP A 135 -3.96 -1.51 8.14
CA ASP A 135 -4.26 -0.48 9.11
C ASP A 135 -4.24 0.86 8.37
N ALA A 136 -5.42 1.31 7.95
CA ALA A 136 -5.60 2.52 7.17
C ALA A 136 -5.14 3.78 7.92
N SER A 137 -5.19 3.77 9.25
CA SER A 137 -4.80 4.93 10.08
C SER A 137 -3.29 5.10 10.19
N ALA A 138 -2.54 3.99 10.15
CA ALA A 138 -1.10 3.98 10.43
C ALA A 138 -0.22 3.84 9.17
N ILE A 139 -0.80 3.54 8.01
CA ILE A 139 -0.03 3.24 6.79
C ILE A 139 0.82 4.42 6.33
N ILE A 140 0.28 5.64 6.33
CA ILE A 140 1.00 6.83 5.85
C ILE A 140 2.23 7.10 6.72
N ASP A 141 2.06 7.08 8.04
CA ASP A 141 3.17 7.23 8.99
C ASP A 141 4.22 6.13 8.82
N TYR A 142 3.78 4.90 8.56
CA TYR A 142 4.68 3.77 8.35
C TYR A 142 5.53 3.93 7.09
N LEU A 143 4.97 4.45 6.00
CA LEU A 143 5.70 4.69 4.76
C LEU A 143 6.72 5.81 4.91
N VAL A 144 6.36 6.90 5.58
CA VAL A 144 7.30 7.99 5.89
C VAL A 144 8.44 7.45 6.75
N PHE A 145 8.14 6.63 7.77
CA PHE A 145 9.15 5.95 8.56
C PHE A 145 10.07 5.08 7.69
N ALA A 146 9.49 4.23 6.83
CA ALA A 146 10.24 3.33 5.95
C ALA A 146 11.18 4.11 5.02
N LYS A 147 10.67 5.16 4.35
CA LYS A 147 11.46 6.04 3.49
C LYS A 147 12.66 6.64 4.23
N GLN A 148 12.41 7.25 5.39
CA GLN A 148 13.48 7.85 6.18
C GLN A 148 14.47 6.81 6.72
N TYR A 149 14.01 5.60 7.01
CA TYR A 149 14.87 4.51 7.45
C TYR A 149 15.83 4.08 6.35
N ILE A 150 15.31 3.80 5.15
CA ILE A 150 16.12 3.44 3.98
C ILE A 150 17.13 4.53 3.64
N MET A 151 16.72 5.80 3.61
CA MET A 151 17.65 6.92 3.36
C MET A 151 18.80 6.95 4.37
N ARG A 152 18.52 6.76 5.67
CA ARG A 152 19.58 6.70 6.70
C ARG A 152 20.48 5.49 6.54
N CYS A 153 19.95 4.37 6.05
CA CYS A 153 20.77 3.19 5.74
C CYS A 153 21.70 3.47 4.56
N GLU A 154 21.21 4.10 3.50
CA GLU A 154 22.02 4.50 2.33
C GLU A 154 23.16 5.44 2.74
N GLU A 155 22.88 6.43 3.59
CA GLU A 155 23.88 7.36 4.13
C GLU A 155 24.97 6.66 4.96
N ARG A 156 24.61 5.62 5.72
CA ARG A 156 25.54 4.95 6.67
C ARG A 156 26.29 3.77 6.07
N HIS A 157 25.63 2.99 5.23
CA HIS A 157 26.12 1.70 4.73
C HIS A 157 26.45 1.73 3.23
N GLY A 158 26.16 2.83 2.54
CA GLY A 158 26.34 2.98 1.11
C GLY A 158 25.11 2.52 0.32
N ILE A 159 24.92 3.12 -0.85
CA ILE A 159 23.77 2.87 -1.73
C ILE A 159 23.79 1.42 -2.22
N ASP A 160 24.93 0.97 -2.79
CA ASP A 160 25.07 -0.36 -3.39
C ASP A 160 24.67 -1.49 -2.42
N ALA A 161 25.10 -1.40 -1.15
CA ALA A 161 24.83 -2.43 -0.14
C ALA A 161 23.34 -2.47 0.27
N VAL A 162 22.67 -1.32 0.29
CA VAL A 162 21.24 -1.22 0.60
C VAL A 162 20.41 -1.68 -0.59
N GLU A 163 20.82 -1.31 -1.80
CA GLU A 163 20.17 -1.71 -3.06
C GLU A 163 20.23 -3.22 -3.27
N ASP A 164 21.38 -3.86 -3.10
CA ASP A 164 21.53 -5.32 -3.22
C ASP A 164 20.56 -6.09 -2.29
N LEU A 165 20.39 -5.58 -1.07
CA LEU A 165 19.46 -6.15 -0.10
C LEU A 165 18.00 -5.88 -0.49
N LEU A 166 17.68 -4.65 -0.89
CA LEU A 166 16.33 -4.26 -1.32
C LEU A 166 15.90 -5.06 -2.54
N ASP A 167 16.76 -5.22 -3.54
CA ASP A 167 16.55 -6.04 -4.73
C ASP A 167 16.17 -7.48 -4.36
N SER A 168 16.96 -8.07 -3.46
CA SER A 168 16.72 -9.41 -2.94
C SER A 168 15.37 -9.53 -2.23
N CYS A 169 15.02 -8.52 -1.42
CA CYS A 169 13.73 -8.48 -0.73
C CYS A 169 12.56 -8.28 -1.71
N HIS A 170 12.71 -7.42 -2.71
CA HIS A 170 11.71 -7.15 -3.74
C HIS A 170 11.44 -8.38 -4.61
N ALA A 171 12.46 -9.16 -4.95
CA ALA A 171 12.31 -10.43 -5.67
C ALA A 171 11.44 -11.43 -4.88
N LEU A 172 11.51 -11.41 -3.55
CA LEU A 172 10.75 -12.27 -2.65
C LEU A 172 9.44 -11.66 -2.14
N MET A 173 9.12 -10.41 -2.50
CA MET A 173 8.00 -9.64 -1.95
C MET A 173 6.66 -10.39 -2.03
N ASN A 174 6.39 -11.08 -3.14
CA ASN A 174 5.15 -11.83 -3.34
C ASN A 174 5.02 -13.08 -2.46
N TYR A 175 6.14 -13.57 -1.92
CA TYR A 175 6.22 -14.67 -0.95
C TYR A 175 6.42 -14.16 0.48
N GLY A 176 6.36 -12.84 0.69
CA GLY A 176 6.53 -12.17 1.97
C GLY A 176 5.23 -11.98 2.75
N VAL A 177 4.19 -12.74 2.44
CA VAL A 177 2.83 -12.53 2.94
C VAL A 177 2.38 -13.73 3.76
N ASP A 178 1.87 -13.47 4.96
CA ASP A 178 1.14 -14.45 5.76
C ASP A 178 -0.32 -14.46 5.33
N ARG A 179 -0.83 -15.63 4.94
CA ARG A 179 -2.25 -15.77 4.54
C ARG A 179 -3.16 -16.21 5.69
N TYR A 180 -2.59 -16.77 6.75
CA TYR A 180 -3.35 -17.47 7.81
C TYR A 180 -3.02 -17.03 9.25
N LYS A 181 -1.92 -16.30 9.50
CA LYS A 181 -1.51 -15.87 10.86
C LYS A 181 -1.64 -14.37 11.02
N ARG A 182 -2.45 -13.93 12.00
CA ARG A 182 -2.72 -12.50 12.26
C ARG A 182 -1.75 -11.89 13.28
N PRO A 183 -0.88 -10.96 12.90
CA PRO A 183 -0.23 -10.05 13.85
C PRO A 183 -1.19 -8.91 14.25
N TYR A 184 -1.09 -8.42 15.49
CA TYR A 184 -1.84 -7.24 15.93
C TYR A 184 -1.27 -5.96 15.31
N PRO A 185 -2.11 -4.97 14.93
CA PRO A 185 -1.64 -3.67 14.48
C PRO A 185 -0.88 -2.96 15.61
N ILE A 186 0.23 -2.31 15.25
CA ILE A 186 1.15 -1.61 16.18
C ILE A 186 1.40 -0.22 15.60
N SER A 187 1.30 0.81 16.43
CA SER A 187 1.52 2.21 16.01
C SER A 187 2.98 2.47 15.58
N ALA A 188 3.23 3.49 14.75
CA ALA A 188 4.58 3.86 14.32
C ALA A 188 5.50 4.30 15.49
N ALA A 189 4.94 4.91 16.54
CA ALA A 189 5.67 5.24 17.76
C ALA A 189 6.08 3.98 18.52
N GLU A 190 5.17 3.00 18.62
CA GLU A 190 5.46 1.73 19.25
C GLU A 190 6.42 0.87 18.41
N GLU A 191 6.38 0.98 17.07
CA GLU A 191 7.34 0.34 16.19
C GLU A 191 8.76 0.87 16.41
N ARG A 192 8.92 2.19 16.56
CA ARG A 192 10.21 2.81 16.93
C ARG A 192 10.72 2.34 18.29
N ARG A 193 9.84 2.27 19.30
CA ARG A 193 10.21 1.75 20.62
C ARG A 193 10.65 0.28 20.54
N ARG A 194 9.87 -0.56 19.86
CA ARG A 194 10.21 -1.97 19.68
C ARG A 194 11.49 -2.13 18.85
N GLN A 195 11.78 -1.23 17.92
CA GLN A 195 13.04 -1.25 17.19
C GLN A 195 14.23 -1.08 18.14
N GLN A 196 14.18 -0.07 19.02
CA GLN A 196 15.20 0.15 20.04
C GLN A 196 15.32 -1.06 20.99
N GLU A 197 14.19 -1.57 21.48
CA GLU A 197 14.17 -2.77 22.33
C GLU A 197 14.78 -4.00 21.62
N ARG A 198 14.52 -4.16 20.31
CA ARG A 198 15.07 -5.26 19.49
C ARG A 198 16.56 -5.10 19.22
N GLU A 199 17.02 -3.89 18.93
CA GLU A 199 18.45 -3.57 18.79
C GLU A 199 19.17 -3.90 20.10
N GLU A 200 18.63 -3.46 21.24
CA GLU A 200 19.19 -3.76 22.56
C GLU A 200 19.14 -5.26 22.91
N HIS A 201 18.09 -5.98 22.52
CA HIS A 201 17.99 -7.42 22.75
C HIS A 201 18.95 -8.22 21.85
N MET A 202 19.13 -7.82 20.59
CA MET A 202 20.13 -8.42 19.70
C MET A 202 21.55 -8.15 20.18
N GLN A 203 21.85 -6.93 20.61
CA GLN A 203 23.16 -6.60 21.20
C GLN A 203 23.49 -7.52 22.39
N ARG A 204 22.46 -7.90 23.16
CA ARG A 204 22.56 -8.86 24.28
C ARG A 204 22.75 -10.31 23.80
N GLN A 205 21.97 -10.78 22.83
CA GLN A 205 22.06 -12.15 22.30
C GLN A 205 23.36 -12.43 21.55
N VAL A 206 23.87 -11.46 20.77
CA VAL A 206 25.17 -11.58 20.11
C VAL A 206 26.26 -11.74 21.18
N ASN A 207 26.24 -10.94 22.25
CA ASN A 207 27.21 -11.12 23.35
C ASN A 207 27.18 -12.50 24.02
N ASP A 208 26.00 -13.12 24.16
CA ASP A 208 25.87 -14.46 24.75
C ASP A 208 26.26 -15.60 23.77
N LEU A 209 25.95 -15.48 22.48
CA LEU A 209 26.39 -16.46 21.47
C LEU A 209 27.92 -16.45 21.29
N TRP A 210 28.56 -15.29 21.35
CA TRP A 210 30.02 -15.17 21.26
C TRP A 210 30.75 -15.55 22.55
N ARG A 211 30.08 -15.51 23.72
CA ARG A 211 30.62 -16.04 24.99
C ARG A 211 30.63 -17.57 25.05
N THR A 212 29.83 -18.22 24.23
CA THR A 212 29.60 -19.67 24.29
C THR A 212 30.04 -20.36 23.00
N ILE A 213 31.18 -19.94 22.41
CA ILE A 213 31.84 -20.71 21.36
C ILE A 213 32.60 -21.85 22.06
N PRO A 214 32.13 -23.11 21.98
CA PRO A 214 32.92 -24.23 22.48
C PRO A 214 34.12 -24.39 21.57
N VAL A 215 35.30 -24.56 22.16
CA VAL A 215 36.49 -24.97 21.41
C VAL A 215 36.18 -26.34 20.79
N MET A 216 36.12 -26.41 19.46
CA MET A 216 35.84 -27.65 18.73
C MET A 216 36.91 -28.69 19.07
N HIS A 217 36.52 -29.76 19.75
CA HIS A 217 37.29 -31.00 19.76
C HIS A 217 37.10 -31.73 18.42
N PRO A 218 38.12 -32.43 17.88
CA PRO A 218 38.01 -33.09 16.59
C PRO A 218 37.02 -34.28 16.66
N HIS A 219 35.94 -34.13 15.89
CA HIS A 219 35.09 -35.14 15.26
C HIS A 219 34.91 -36.52 15.94
N GLU A 220 33.71 -36.72 16.49
CA GLU A 220 32.98 -37.97 16.26
C GLU A 220 31.87 -37.69 15.24
N ASP A 221 31.92 -38.36 14.09
CA ASP A 221 30.89 -38.33 13.05
C ASP A 221 29.60 -38.95 13.59
N LYS A 222 28.82 -38.15 14.30
CA LYS A 222 27.40 -38.42 14.46
C LYS A 222 26.73 -38.00 13.17
N HIS A 223 26.22 -38.98 12.43
CA HIS A 223 25.18 -38.76 11.43
C HIS A 223 24.05 -37.95 12.09
N HIS A 224 24.14 -36.62 12.02
CA HIS A 224 23.01 -35.76 12.30
C HIS A 224 21.99 -36.10 11.22
N GLU A 225 20.97 -36.88 11.58
CA GLU A 225 19.71 -36.83 10.85
C GLU A 225 19.40 -35.34 10.65
N GLN A 226 19.36 -34.89 9.40
CA GLN A 226 19.07 -33.49 9.09
C GLN A 226 17.66 -33.22 9.60
N THR A 227 17.55 -32.75 10.84
CA THR A 227 16.28 -32.37 11.43
C THR A 227 15.70 -31.28 10.54
N ARG A 228 14.51 -31.52 9.99
CA ARG A 228 13.87 -30.56 9.10
C ARG A 228 13.72 -29.22 9.82
N TYR A 229 14.44 -28.22 9.33
CA TYR A 229 14.41 -26.87 9.86
C TYR A 229 13.83 -25.93 8.79
N PRO A 230 12.81 -25.11 9.11
CA PRO A 230 12.06 -25.06 10.36
C PRO A 230 11.16 -26.29 10.56
N ALA A 231 10.84 -26.60 11.83
CA ALA A 231 9.98 -27.75 12.18
C ALA A 231 8.58 -27.66 11.56
N GLU A 232 8.06 -26.44 11.41
CA GLU A 232 6.85 -26.15 10.66
C GLU A 232 7.18 -25.32 9.41
N PRO A 233 6.60 -25.65 8.24
CA PRO A 233 6.74 -24.84 7.03
C PRO A 233 6.31 -23.39 7.27
N GLN A 234 7.14 -22.44 6.85
CA GLN A 234 6.81 -21.02 6.86
C GLN A 234 6.44 -20.58 5.45
N GLU A 235 5.22 -20.08 5.27
CA GLU A 235 4.75 -19.53 3.99
C GLU A 235 5.42 -18.19 3.68
N ASN A 236 5.60 -17.35 4.70
CA ASN A 236 6.22 -16.04 4.57
C ASN A 236 7.76 -16.15 4.58
N LEU A 237 8.37 -16.14 3.40
CA LEU A 237 9.82 -16.27 3.23
C LEU A 237 10.57 -15.07 3.83
N LEU A 238 10.05 -13.85 3.65
CA LEU A 238 10.66 -12.67 4.25
C LEU A 238 10.61 -12.73 5.78
N TYR A 239 9.51 -13.23 6.37
CA TYR A 239 9.42 -13.45 7.82
C TYR A 239 10.43 -14.49 8.29
N PHE A 240 10.55 -15.61 7.55
CA PHE A 240 11.51 -16.65 7.87
C PHE A 240 12.94 -16.11 7.88
N ILE A 241 13.33 -15.34 6.85
CA ILE A 241 14.64 -14.69 6.78
C ILE A 241 14.80 -13.67 7.92
N GLU A 242 13.80 -12.81 8.14
CA GLU A 242 13.78 -11.79 9.21
C GLU A 242 13.94 -12.39 10.61
N LYS A 243 13.61 -13.67 10.84
CA LYS A 243 13.75 -14.32 12.15
C LYS A 243 14.97 -15.22 12.25
N ASN A 244 15.28 -15.97 11.20
CA ASN A 244 16.18 -17.11 11.28
C ASN A 244 17.55 -16.87 10.64
N ALA A 245 17.78 -15.77 9.89
CA ALA A 245 19.06 -15.50 9.27
C ALA A 245 20.08 -14.91 10.27
N PRO A 246 21.06 -15.69 10.77
CA PRO A 246 21.94 -15.24 11.86
C PRO A 246 22.96 -14.19 11.42
N LEU A 247 23.26 -14.13 10.12
CA LEU A 247 24.24 -13.22 9.53
C LEU A 247 23.68 -11.83 9.19
N LEU A 248 22.36 -11.64 9.29
CA LEU A 248 21.77 -10.33 9.03
C LEU A 248 22.07 -9.37 10.17
N GLU A 249 22.69 -8.24 9.82
CA GLU A 249 22.84 -7.10 10.72
C GLU A 249 21.47 -6.52 11.09
N SER A 250 21.45 -5.73 12.17
CA SER A 250 20.20 -5.12 12.68
C SER A 250 19.48 -4.30 11.61
N TRP A 251 20.23 -3.51 10.83
CA TRP A 251 19.66 -2.68 9.79
C TRP A 251 19.11 -3.50 8.62
N GLN A 252 19.83 -4.55 8.19
CA GLN A 252 19.38 -5.42 7.10
C GLN A 252 18.07 -6.13 7.47
N ARG A 253 17.96 -6.59 8.72
CA ARG A 253 16.75 -7.23 9.23
C ARG A 253 15.54 -6.29 9.26
N GLU A 254 15.77 -5.00 9.53
CA GLU A 254 14.70 -4.00 9.48
C GLU A 254 14.28 -3.70 8.03
N VAL A 255 15.22 -3.63 7.09
CA VAL A 255 14.91 -3.52 5.64
C VAL A 255 14.03 -4.67 5.18
N VAL A 256 14.39 -5.92 5.53
CA VAL A 256 13.57 -7.11 5.23
C VAL A 256 12.16 -6.96 5.83
N ARG A 257 12.05 -6.47 7.07
CA ARG A 257 10.74 -6.23 7.70
C ARG A 257 9.94 -5.14 6.98
N ILE A 258 10.57 -4.07 6.53
CA ILE A 258 9.93 -2.98 5.78
C ILE A 258 9.28 -3.53 4.52
N VAL A 259 10.04 -4.24 3.69
CA VAL A 259 9.52 -4.84 2.46
C VAL A 259 8.40 -5.84 2.76
N ARG A 260 8.55 -6.65 3.81
CA ARG A 260 7.53 -7.61 4.24
C ARG A 260 6.22 -6.95 4.66
N LYS A 261 6.27 -5.89 5.47
CA LYS A 261 5.07 -5.18 5.92
C LYS A 261 4.35 -4.49 4.77
N ILE A 262 5.09 -3.88 3.85
CA ILE A 262 4.51 -3.29 2.63
C ILE A 262 3.88 -4.39 1.77
N ALA A 263 4.55 -5.52 1.56
CA ALA A 263 4.00 -6.66 0.82
C ALA A 263 2.67 -7.16 1.42
N GLN A 264 2.63 -7.32 2.74
CA GLN A 264 1.43 -7.73 3.46
C GLN A 264 0.30 -6.72 3.31
N TYR A 265 0.60 -5.42 3.36
CA TYR A 265 -0.39 -4.35 3.23
C TYR A 265 -1.11 -4.37 1.88
N PHE A 266 -0.37 -4.57 0.79
CA PHE A 266 -0.93 -4.59 -0.57
C PHE A 266 -1.51 -5.93 -0.99
N TYR A 267 -1.37 -6.96 -0.17
CA TYR A 267 -1.87 -8.30 -0.50
C TYR A 267 -3.38 -8.33 -0.75
N PRO A 268 -4.25 -7.75 0.12
CA PRO A 268 -5.69 -7.72 -0.12
C PRO A 268 -6.05 -7.08 -1.46
N GLN A 269 -5.43 -5.95 -1.81
CA GLN A 269 -5.75 -5.21 -3.04
C GLN A 269 -5.49 -6.05 -4.29
N ARG A 270 -4.40 -6.81 -4.34
CA ARG A 270 -4.11 -7.72 -5.45
C ARG A 270 -5.09 -8.90 -5.47
N GLN A 271 -5.40 -9.46 -4.32
CA GLN A 271 -6.28 -10.63 -4.21
C GLN A 271 -7.73 -10.30 -4.58
N THR A 272 -8.20 -9.09 -4.27
CA THR A 272 -9.59 -8.69 -4.46
C THR A 272 -9.81 -7.76 -5.64
N GLN A 273 -8.82 -7.56 -6.52
CA GLN A 273 -8.84 -6.55 -7.57
C GLN A 273 -10.17 -6.56 -8.36
N VAL A 274 -10.54 -7.71 -8.94
CA VAL A 274 -11.77 -7.85 -9.74
C VAL A 274 -13.03 -7.52 -8.93
N MET A 275 -13.07 -7.94 -7.66
CA MET A 275 -14.22 -7.68 -6.79
C MET A 275 -14.29 -6.21 -6.36
N ASN A 276 -13.13 -5.59 -6.12
CA ASN A 276 -13.02 -4.18 -5.78
C ASN A 276 -13.50 -3.29 -6.94
N GLU A 277 -13.00 -3.54 -8.16
CA GLU A 277 -13.46 -2.83 -9.37
C GLU A 277 -14.95 -3.07 -9.60
N GLY A 278 -15.42 -4.32 -9.52
CA GLY A 278 -16.84 -4.63 -9.69
C GLY A 278 -17.75 -3.95 -8.66
N TRP A 279 -17.32 -3.85 -7.40
CA TRP A 279 -18.05 -3.14 -6.35
C TRP A 279 -18.10 -1.64 -6.61
N ALA A 280 -16.97 -1.03 -6.98
CA ALA A 280 -16.92 0.38 -7.31
C ALA A 280 -17.71 0.71 -8.59
N THR A 281 -17.70 -0.19 -9.59
CA THR A 281 -18.52 -0.11 -10.79
C THR A 281 -20.01 -0.29 -10.51
N PHE A 282 -20.38 -1.06 -9.49
CA PHE A 282 -21.78 -1.10 -9.07
C PHE A 282 -22.19 0.23 -8.47
N TRP A 283 -21.41 0.76 -7.52
CA TRP A 283 -21.79 1.98 -6.80
C TRP A 283 -21.72 3.24 -7.62
N HIS A 284 -20.71 3.43 -8.49
CA HIS A 284 -20.67 4.63 -9.32
C HIS A 284 -21.87 4.70 -10.27
N TYR A 285 -22.40 3.56 -10.71
CA TYR A 285 -23.53 3.45 -11.59
C TYR A 285 -24.78 3.77 -10.80
N THR A 286 -24.98 3.13 -9.65
CA THR A 286 -26.14 3.36 -8.79
C THR A 286 -26.22 4.82 -8.32
N LEU A 287 -25.12 5.40 -7.83
CA LEU A 287 -25.08 6.75 -7.29
C LEU A 287 -25.31 7.81 -8.39
N LEU A 288 -24.68 7.67 -9.56
CA LEU A 288 -24.87 8.61 -10.65
C LEU A 288 -26.25 8.52 -11.30
N ASN A 289 -26.83 7.31 -11.43
CA ASN A 289 -28.20 7.18 -11.91
C ASN A 289 -29.20 7.76 -10.90
N HIS A 290 -28.95 7.63 -9.59
CA HIS A 290 -29.77 8.31 -8.59
C HIS A 290 -29.72 9.84 -8.75
N LEU A 291 -28.53 10.42 -8.93
CA LEU A 291 -28.40 11.84 -9.23
C LEU A 291 -29.12 12.25 -10.52
N TYR A 292 -29.12 11.37 -11.53
CA TYR A 292 -29.83 11.59 -12.78
C TYR A 292 -31.35 11.64 -12.56
N ASP A 293 -31.88 10.71 -11.76
CA ASP A 293 -33.30 10.65 -11.42
C ASP A 293 -33.75 11.89 -10.62
N GLU A 294 -32.88 12.43 -9.76
CA GLU A 294 -33.08 13.73 -9.08
C GLU A 294 -32.92 14.94 -10.01
N GLY A 295 -32.44 14.74 -11.24
CA GLY A 295 -32.20 15.81 -12.23
C GLY A 295 -30.99 16.69 -11.92
N LYS A 296 -30.04 16.18 -11.11
CA LYS A 296 -28.78 16.82 -10.73
C LYS A 296 -27.65 16.59 -11.73
N VAL A 297 -27.77 15.57 -12.58
CA VAL A 297 -26.91 15.34 -13.74
C VAL A 297 -27.78 15.10 -14.99
N THR A 298 -27.22 15.32 -16.19
CA THR A 298 -27.93 15.25 -17.48
C THR A 298 -27.23 14.38 -18.48
#